data_AF-A0A9E7GR19-F1
#
_entry.id   AF-A0A9E7GR19-F1
#
_cell.length_a   1.000
_cell.length_b   1.000
_cell.length_c   1.000
_cell.angle_alpha   90.00
_cell.angle_beta   90.00
_cell.angle_gamma   90.00
#
_symmetry.space_group_name_H-M   'P 1'
#
loop_
_entity.id
_entity.type
_entity.pdbx_description
1 polymer ?
#
loop_
_entity_poly.entity_id
_entity_poly.type
_entity_poly.pdbx_seq_one_letter_code
_entity_poly.pdbx_strand_id
1 'polypeptide(L)'
;MRGAAKKAAVEGASEELERRSQYLSSLIHRTKVKSEADQQRQPPNVKVRASDMPLALQKRAFKCARETLASMPRLESKRLACALKKARFFPLYFLFNYLM
;
A
#
# COMPACT_ATOMS: atom_id res chain seq x y z
N MET A 1 13.27 -57.02 -2.48
CA MET A 1 13.98 -55.79 -2.88
C MET A 1 13.07 -54.64 -3.39
N ARG A 2 11.84 -54.88 -3.87
CA ARG A 2 10.93 -53.83 -4.41
C ARG A 2 10.45 -52.74 -3.41
N GLY A 3 10.46 -53.01 -2.10
CA GLY A 3 9.96 -52.07 -1.09
C GLY A 3 10.89 -50.88 -0.80
N ALA A 4 12.20 -51.10 -0.85
CA ALA A 4 13.20 -50.06 -0.56
C ALA A 4 13.24 -48.98 -1.66
N ALA A 5 13.14 -49.40 -2.93
CA ALA A 5 13.11 -48.48 -4.07
C ALA A 5 11.86 -47.57 -4.07
N LYS A 6 10.71 -48.11 -3.63
CA LYS A 6 9.47 -47.32 -3.48
C LYS A 6 9.57 -46.28 -2.36
N LYS A 7 10.18 -46.63 -1.22
CA LYS A 7 10.42 -45.65 -0.14
C LYS A 7 11.31 -44.51 -0.60
N ALA A 8 12.43 -44.81 -1.25
CA ALA A 8 13.34 -43.77 -1.75
C ALA A 8 12.68 -42.85 -2.78
N ALA A 9 11.80 -43.38 -3.64
CA ALA A 9 11.07 -42.57 -4.61
C ALA A 9 10.01 -41.66 -3.95
N VAL A 10 9.33 -42.12 -2.91
CA VAL A 10 8.36 -41.31 -2.15
C VAL A 10 9.07 -40.22 -1.35
N GLU A 11 10.21 -40.54 -0.73
CA GLU A 11 11.01 -39.56 0.01
C GLU A 11 11.55 -38.46 -0.91
N GLY A 12 12.10 -38.83 -2.07
CA GLY A 12 12.57 -37.84 -3.06
C GLY A 12 11.43 -36.99 -3.64
N ALA A 13 10.24 -37.56 -3.84
CA ALA A 13 9.06 -36.81 -4.25
C ALA A 13 8.57 -35.85 -3.14
N SER A 14 8.71 -36.25 -1.87
CA SER A 14 8.36 -35.45 -0.70
C SER A 14 9.29 -34.24 -0.53
N GLU A 15 10.60 -34.45 -0.63
CA GLU A 15 11.62 -33.41 -0.53
C GLU A 15 11.45 -32.33 -1.62
N GLU A 16 11.17 -32.75 -2.85
CA GLU A 16 10.94 -31.82 -3.96
C GLU A 16 9.64 -31.01 -3.76
N LEU A 17 8.59 -31.64 -3.22
CA LEU A 17 7.35 -30.94 -2.86
C LEU A 17 7.60 -29.89 -1.77
N GLU A 18 8.41 -30.23 -0.78
CA GLU A 18 8.75 -29.31 0.31
C GLU A 18 9.55 -28.11 -0.21
N ARG A 19 10.53 -28.34 -1.09
CA ARG A 19 11.27 -27.26 -1.77
C ARG A 19 10.35 -26.34 -2.57
N ARG A 20 9.40 -26.91 -3.31
CA ARG A 20 8.40 -26.13 -4.07
C ARG A 20 7.47 -25.34 -3.17
N SER A 21 7.04 -25.93 -2.06
CA SER A 21 6.18 -25.27 -1.06
C SER A 21 6.89 -24.07 -0.43
N GLN A 22 8.16 -24.23 -0.05
CA GLN A 22 8.98 -23.15 0.51
C GLN A 22 9.23 -22.05 -0.53
N TYR A 23 9.55 -22.41 -1.77
CA TYR A 23 9.75 -21.43 -2.85
C TYR A 23 8.48 -20.62 -3.14
N LEU A 24 7.33 -21.28 -3.28
CA LEU A 24 6.05 -20.60 -3.46
C LEU A 24 5.70 -19.68 -2.29
N SER A 25 5.89 -20.15 -1.06
CA SER A 25 5.66 -19.34 0.15
C SER A 25 6.55 -18.09 0.16
N SER A 26 7.83 -18.23 -0.22
CA SER A 26 8.75 -17.10 -0.33
C SER A 26 8.34 -16.11 -1.44
N LEU A 27 7.85 -16.61 -2.57
CA LEU A 27 7.41 -15.81 -3.70
C LEU A 27 6.13 -15.03 -3.37
N ILE A 28 5.17 -15.69 -2.69
CA ILE A 28 3.95 -15.06 -2.19
C ILE A 28 4.30 -13.98 -1.17
N HIS A 29 5.19 -14.26 -0.23
CA HIS A 29 5.63 -13.27 0.76
C HIS A 29 6.29 -12.06 0.09
N ARG A 30 7.22 -12.27 -0.85
CA ARG A 30 7.85 -11.18 -1.63
C ARG A 30 6.82 -10.38 -2.42
N THR A 31 5.84 -11.05 -3.02
CA THR A 31 4.80 -10.39 -3.82
C THR A 31 3.85 -9.60 -2.94
N LYS A 32 3.43 -10.12 -1.79
CA LYS A 32 2.59 -9.38 -0.82
C LYS A 32 3.31 -8.13 -0.31
N VAL A 33 4.56 -8.26 0.14
CA VAL A 33 5.37 -7.12 0.60
C VAL A 33 5.55 -6.08 -0.52
N LYS A 34 5.77 -6.53 -1.76
CA LYS A 34 5.86 -5.64 -2.93
C LYS A 34 4.52 -4.95 -3.21
N SER A 35 3.41 -5.68 -3.20
CA SER A 35 2.06 -5.13 -3.42
C SER A 35 1.63 -4.17 -2.34
N GLU A 36 1.98 -4.40 -1.07
CA GLU A 36 1.71 -3.48 0.04
C GLU A 36 2.57 -2.21 -0.07
N ALA A 37 3.85 -2.36 -0.43
CA ALA A 37 4.73 -1.23 -0.72
C ALA A 37 4.26 -0.44 -1.95
N ASP A 38 3.75 -1.11 -2.98
CA ASP A 38 3.21 -0.49 -4.19
C ASP A 38 1.82 0.11 -3.94
N GLN A 39 0.96 -0.46 -3.10
CA GLN A 39 -0.29 0.20 -2.67
C GLN A 39 0.00 1.45 -1.85
N GLN A 40 1.06 1.44 -1.04
CA GLN A 40 1.51 2.63 -0.32
C GLN A 40 2.10 3.69 -1.28
N ARG A 41 2.81 3.26 -2.35
CA ARG A 41 3.55 4.12 -3.27
C ARG A 41 2.84 4.53 -4.55
N GLN A 42 1.84 3.79 -5.02
CA GLN A 42 1.02 4.18 -6.15
C GLN A 42 0.14 5.32 -5.64
N PRO A 43 0.44 6.60 -5.97
CA PRO A 43 -0.61 7.58 -5.84
C PRO A 43 -1.77 7.04 -6.71
N PRO A 44 -3.04 7.12 -6.27
CA PRO A 44 -4.12 7.09 -7.25
C PRO A 44 -3.74 8.05 -8.37
N ASN A 45 -4.11 7.79 -9.63
CA ASN A 45 -3.77 8.62 -10.81
C ASN A 45 -4.09 10.12 -10.60
N VAL A 46 -3.27 10.81 -9.82
CA VAL A 46 -3.47 12.15 -9.28
C VAL A 46 -2.36 12.95 -9.91
N LYS A 47 -2.73 13.69 -10.94
CA LYS A 47 -1.86 14.62 -11.63
C LYS A 47 -2.17 16.01 -11.11
N VAL A 48 -1.17 16.67 -10.55
CA VAL A 48 -1.29 18.08 -10.15
C VAL A 48 -1.40 18.91 -11.42
N ARG A 49 -2.48 19.67 -11.56
CA ARG A 49 -2.69 20.59 -12.69
C ARG A 49 -2.11 21.99 -12.41
N ALA A 50 -2.26 22.47 -11.18
CA ALA A 50 -1.70 23.71 -10.69
C ALA A 50 -1.62 23.62 -9.16
N SER A 51 -0.60 24.22 -8.55
CA SER A 51 -0.49 24.33 -7.10
C SER A 51 0.53 25.38 -6.68
N ASP A 52 0.11 26.33 -5.87
CA ASP A 52 1.00 27.26 -5.15
C ASP A 52 1.45 26.70 -3.78
N MET A 53 1.13 25.42 -3.51
CA MET A 53 1.49 24.71 -2.28
C MET A 53 2.89 24.11 -2.40
N PRO A 54 3.80 24.24 -1.41
CA PRO A 54 5.09 23.56 -1.47
C PRO A 54 4.94 22.03 -1.46
N LEU A 55 5.85 21.31 -2.12
CA LEU A 55 5.76 19.85 -2.33
C LEU A 55 5.58 19.05 -1.03
N ALA A 56 6.21 19.49 0.07
CA ALA A 56 6.06 18.86 1.38
C ALA A 56 4.62 18.95 1.91
N LEU A 57 3.95 20.07 1.67
CA LEU A 57 2.56 20.28 2.08
C LEU A 57 1.60 19.57 1.12
N GLN A 58 1.91 19.51 -0.19
CA GLN A 58 1.17 18.69 -1.17
C GLN A 58 1.16 17.21 -0.75
N LYS A 59 2.32 16.64 -0.41
CA LYS A 59 2.43 15.25 0.06
C LYS A 59 1.56 15.00 1.30
N ARG A 60 1.54 15.94 2.26
CA ARG A 60 0.68 15.85 3.44
C ARG A 60 -0.81 15.94 3.09
N ALA A 61 -1.19 16.84 2.19
CA ALA A 61 -2.56 16.98 1.71
C ALA A 61 -3.05 15.69 1.03
N PHE A 62 -2.23 15.09 0.15
CA PHE A 62 -2.55 13.80 -0.48
C PHE A 62 -2.67 12.68 0.54
N LYS A 63 -1.77 12.61 1.52
CA LYS A 63 -1.84 11.61 2.60
C LYS A 63 -3.17 11.72 3.37
N CYS A 64 -3.54 12.92 3.82
CA CYS A 64 -4.81 13.14 4.51
C CYS A 64 -6.02 12.77 3.65
N ALA A 65 -6.00 13.09 2.36
CA ALA A 65 -7.08 12.71 1.45
C ALA A 65 -7.22 11.18 1.33
N ARG A 66 -6.09 10.46 1.21
CA ARG A 66 -6.07 9.00 1.17
C ARG A 66 -6.58 8.37 2.46
N GLU A 67 -6.16 8.87 3.61
CA GLU A 67 -6.63 8.39 4.92
C GLU A 67 -8.14 8.61 5.08
N THR A 68 -8.64 9.77 4.64
CA THR A 68 -10.08 10.07 4.67
C THR A 68 -10.86 9.11 3.77
N LEU A 69 -10.36 8.86 2.56
CA LEU A 69 -10.95 7.89 1.64
C LEU A 69 -10.90 6.45 2.18
N ALA A 70 -9.80 6.05 2.82
CA ALA A 70 -9.68 4.73 3.43
C ALA A 70 -10.67 4.50 4.57
N SER A 71 -11.03 5.56 5.31
CA SER A 71 -12.02 5.51 6.38
C SER A 71 -13.48 5.47 5.88
N MET A 72 -13.71 5.68 4.57
CA MET A 72 -15.04 5.76 3.97
C MET A 72 -15.32 4.51 3.11
N PRO A 73 -16.28 3.63 3.49
CA PRO A 73 -16.60 2.43 2.73
C PRO A 73 -17.35 2.73 1.41
N ARG A 74 -17.97 3.92 1.29
CA ARG A 74 -18.66 4.40 0.09
C ARG A 74 -18.25 5.85 -0.19
N LEU A 75 -17.96 6.15 -1.45
CA LEU A 75 -17.48 7.47 -1.87
C LEU A 75 -18.64 8.48 -1.91
N GLU A 76 -18.70 9.35 -0.89
CA GLU A 76 -19.70 10.41 -0.79
C GLU A 76 -19.03 11.79 -0.96
N SER A 77 -19.12 12.37 -2.17
CA SER A 77 -18.40 13.60 -2.55
C SER A 77 -18.63 14.78 -1.60
N LYS A 78 -19.86 14.98 -1.11
CA LYS A 78 -20.20 16.06 -0.16
C LYS A 78 -19.55 15.85 1.21
N ARG A 79 -19.58 14.62 1.71
CA ARG A 79 -18.98 14.26 3.01
C ARG A 79 -17.47 14.35 2.94
N LEU A 80 -16.88 13.88 1.84
CA LEU A 80 -15.45 14.00 1.58
C LEU A 80 -15.01 15.46 1.53
N ALA A 81 -15.70 16.32 0.76
CA ALA A 81 -15.39 17.75 0.70
C ALA A 81 -15.48 18.41 2.08
N CYS A 82 -16.51 18.09 2.86
CA CYS A 82 -16.68 18.59 4.23
C CYS A 82 -15.53 18.12 5.15
N ALA A 83 -15.15 16.85 5.09
CA ALA A 83 -14.06 16.28 5.88
C ALA A 83 -12.71 16.92 5.52
N LEU A 84 -12.40 17.07 4.23
CA LEU A 84 -11.16 17.68 3.75
C LEU A 84 -11.08 19.18 4.11
N LYS A 85 -12.20 19.91 3.99
CA LYS A 85 -12.29 21.32 4.37
C LYS A 85 -12.06 21.54 5.86
N LYS A 86 -12.70 20.72 6.71
CA LYS A 86 -12.55 20.77 8.18
C LYS A 86 -11.16 20.38 8.61
N ALA A 87 -10.55 19.41 7.94
CA ALA A 87 -9.25 18.93 8.30
C ALA A 87 -8.22 20.07 8.23
N ARG A 88 -7.94 20.68 7.06
CA ARG A 88 -6.59 21.27 6.90
C ARG A 88 -6.34 22.38 5.87
N PHE A 89 -7.33 23.04 5.27
CA PHE A 89 -6.99 24.10 4.28
C PHE A 89 -6.65 25.48 4.87
N PHE A 90 -7.09 25.83 6.08
CA PHE A 90 -6.93 27.20 6.62
C PHE A 90 -5.76 27.39 7.61
N PRO A 91 -5.47 26.51 8.60
CA PRO A 91 -4.48 26.84 9.63
C PRO A 91 -3.02 26.57 9.23
N LEU A 92 -2.76 25.61 8.33
CA LEU A 92 -1.40 25.17 7.99
C LEU A 92 -0.64 26.13 7.07
N TYR A 93 -1.35 26.85 6.20
CA TYR A 93 -0.78 27.95 5.44
C TYR A 93 -0.44 29.13 6.34
N PHE A 94 -1.32 29.45 7.29
CA PHE A 94 -1.10 30.54 8.23
C PHE A 94 0.11 30.25 9.12
N LEU A 95 0.20 29.07 9.75
CA LEU A 95 1.36 28.75 10.62
C LEU A 95 2.70 28.66 9.87
N PHE A 96 2.72 28.19 8.61
CA PHE A 96 3.98 28.10 7.86
C PHE A 96 4.45 29.46 7.35
N ASN A 97 3.53 30.41 7.12
CA ASN A 97 3.85 31.76 6.64
C ASN A 97 4.06 32.77 7.78
N TYR A 98 3.53 32.51 8.99
CA TYR A 98 3.67 33.40 10.16
C TYR A 98 4.82 33.01 11.11
N LEU A 99 5.49 31.88 10.88
CA LEU A 99 6.61 31.37 11.69
C LEU A 99 7.95 31.37 10.93
N MET A 100 8.00 31.97 9.75
CA MET A 100 9.20 32.23 8.94
C MET A 100 9.33 33.72 8.70
#